data_AF-A0A2E0ZBB7-F1
#
_entry.id   AF-A0A2E0ZBB7-F1
#
_cell.length_a   1.000
_cell.length_b   1.000
_cell.length_c   1.000
_cell.angle_alpha   90.00
_cell.angle_beta   90.00
_cell.angle_gamma   90.00
#
_symmetry.space_group_name_H-M   'P 1'
#
loop_
_entity.id
_entity.type
_entity.pdbx_description
1 polymer ?
#
loop_
_entity_poly.entity_id
_entity_poly.type
_entity_poly.pdbx_seq_one_letter_code
_entity_poly.pdbx_strand_id
1 'polypeptide(L)'
;MRLGKDLVNKQIISVTDGRSLGNAKDIYIDSDLMDITGIYLGSEGIIKRKHFLITRADVVVFGIDAILVRTSDVVAEENDLPESVAWVRLSKLSKREVDTPGGTKVASIGDIILGEQGNITGFALSRVYVEGPIEKNGTIPRTAVIDTGGEDGVMTIDLTRAENPDAAQAAPVEPPPSALPQTPEETAEPAAPAAEPETGEPTTEIENEEE
;
A
#
# COMPACT_ATOMS: atom_id res chain seq x y z
N MET A 1 -0.53 -5.10 -10.40
CA MET A 1 -0.44 -6.11 -9.32
C MET A 1 0.32 -7.31 -9.85
N ARG A 2 1.04 -8.05 -9.00
CA ARG A 2 1.78 -9.28 -9.35
C ARG A 2 1.77 -10.27 -8.18
N LEU A 3 2.24 -11.49 -8.38
CA LEU A 3 2.39 -12.46 -7.28
C LEU A 3 3.74 -12.29 -6.57
N GLY A 4 3.82 -12.71 -5.31
CA GLY A 4 5.07 -12.78 -4.56
C GLY A 4 6.10 -13.66 -5.24
N LYS A 5 5.70 -14.85 -5.71
CA LYS A 5 6.60 -15.75 -6.44
C LYS A 5 7.17 -15.16 -7.74
N ASP A 6 6.55 -14.13 -8.33
CA ASP A 6 7.09 -13.47 -9.53
C ASP A 6 8.39 -12.72 -9.23
N LEU A 7 8.66 -12.37 -7.97
CA LEU A 7 9.93 -11.77 -7.54
C LEU A 7 10.98 -12.83 -7.18
N VAL A 8 10.60 -14.09 -6.95
CA VAL A 8 11.52 -15.18 -6.64
C VAL A 8 12.26 -15.60 -7.92
N ASN A 9 13.54 -15.91 -7.77
CA ASN A 9 14.53 -16.12 -8.84
C ASN A 9 14.79 -14.93 -9.77
N LYS A 10 14.25 -13.73 -9.50
CA LYS A 10 14.63 -12.52 -10.24
C LYS A 10 16.06 -12.11 -9.90
N GLN A 11 16.77 -11.63 -10.91
CA GLN A 11 18.11 -11.08 -10.74
C GLN A 11 18.05 -9.77 -9.94
N ILE A 12 19.02 -9.56 -9.06
CA ILE A 12 19.13 -8.36 -8.25
C ILE A 12 20.32 -7.55 -8.75
N ILE A 13 20.08 -6.28 -9.10
CA ILE A 13 21.06 -5.42 -9.76
C ILE A 13 21.18 -4.10 -8.99
N SER A 14 22.41 -3.69 -8.68
CA SER A 14 22.72 -2.39 -8.10
C SER A 14 22.60 -1.28 -9.15
N VAL A 15 21.84 -0.22 -8.86
CA VAL A 15 21.65 0.92 -9.78
C VAL A 15 22.89 1.82 -9.88
N THR A 16 23.77 1.80 -8.89
CA THR A 16 24.94 2.69 -8.82
C THR A 16 26.10 2.22 -9.70
N ASP A 17 26.28 0.90 -9.84
CA ASP A 17 27.43 0.29 -10.55
C ASP A 17 27.05 -0.84 -11.52
N GLY A 18 25.74 -1.13 -11.70
CA GLY A 18 25.23 -2.15 -12.61
C GLY A 18 25.55 -3.59 -12.21
N ARG A 19 26.11 -3.84 -11.01
CA ARG A 19 26.54 -5.19 -10.61
C ARG A 19 25.35 -6.07 -10.24
N SER A 20 25.46 -7.34 -10.63
CA SER A 20 24.55 -8.40 -10.23
C SER A 20 24.91 -8.92 -8.84
N LEU A 21 23.99 -8.78 -7.89
CA LEU A 21 24.10 -9.29 -6.50
C LEU A 21 23.62 -10.73 -6.34
N GLY A 22 23.16 -11.36 -7.42
CA GLY A 22 22.64 -12.71 -7.44
C GLY A 22 21.16 -12.73 -7.81
N ASN A 23 20.42 -13.70 -7.28
CA ASN A 23 18.99 -13.88 -7.54
C ASN A 23 18.24 -14.02 -6.22
N ALA A 24 17.06 -13.40 -6.13
CA ALA A 24 16.16 -13.58 -4.98
C ALA A 24 15.81 -15.06 -4.79
N LYS A 25 16.03 -15.62 -3.59
CA LYS A 25 15.71 -17.01 -3.25
C LYS A 25 14.37 -17.14 -2.54
N ASP A 26 13.98 -16.12 -1.80
CA ASP A 26 12.71 -16.02 -1.07
C ASP A 26 12.48 -14.53 -0.74
N ILE A 27 11.36 -14.22 -0.09
CA ILE A 27 10.99 -12.85 0.29
C ILE A 27 10.63 -12.85 1.77
N TYR A 28 11.08 -11.83 2.50
CA TYR A 28 10.66 -11.55 3.86
C TYR A 28 9.48 -10.58 3.87
N ILE A 29 8.50 -10.90 4.70
CA ILE A 29 7.25 -10.18 4.93
C ILE A 29 7.22 -9.85 6.43
N ASP A 30 6.57 -8.75 6.81
CA ASP A 30 6.26 -8.45 8.21
C ASP A 30 5.33 -9.48 8.87
N SER A 31 5.22 -9.45 10.21
CA SER A 31 4.29 -10.31 10.96
C SER A 31 2.83 -10.05 10.62
N ASP A 32 2.52 -8.81 10.24
CA ASP A 32 1.16 -8.33 10.02
C ASP A 32 0.74 -8.53 8.55
N LEU A 33 1.62 -9.09 7.71
CA LEU A 33 1.40 -9.40 6.31
C LEU A 33 0.90 -8.19 5.50
N MET A 34 1.46 -7.02 5.77
CA MET A 34 1.19 -5.75 5.08
C MET A 34 2.25 -5.43 4.02
N ASP A 35 3.52 -5.76 4.25
CA ASP A 35 4.63 -5.24 3.44
C ASP A 35 5.81 -6.23 3.32
N ILE A 36 6.50 -6.18 2.17
CA ILE A 36 7.81 -6.81 2.02
C ILE A 36 8.83 -6.06 2.88
N THR A 37 9.44 -6.75 3.84
CA THR A 37 10.51 -6.23 4.70
C THR A 37 11.91 -6.47 4.14
N GLY A 38 12.08 -7.48 3.28
CA GLY A 38 13.36 -7.76 2.64
C GLY A 38 13.35 -8.89 1.60
N ILE A 39 14.50 -9.12 0.98
CA ILE A 39 14.71 -10.16 -0.04
C ILE A 39 15.77 -11.14 0.47
N TYR A 40 15.45 -12.42 0.52
CA TYR A 40 16.39 -13.46 0.93
C TYR A 40 17.29 -13.84 -0.25
N LEU A 41 18.62 -13.79 -0.07
CA LEU A 41 19.61 -14.16 -1.09
C LEU A 41 20.04 -15.63 -1.02
N GLY A 42 19.78 -16.30 0.10
CA GLY A 42 20.19 -17.68 0.34
C GLY A 42 20.98 -17.84 1.63
N SER A 43 21.61 -19.01 1.77
CA SER A 43 22.46 -19.33 2.91
C SER A 43 23.78 -19.94 2.49
N GLU A 44 24.87 -19.49 3.10
CA GLU A 44 26.21 -20.04 2.87
C GLU A 44 26.79 -20.66 4.15
N GLY A 45 27.78 -21.53 3.99
CA GLY A 45 28.46 -22.20 5.09
C GLY A 45 27.94 -23.62 5.38
N ILE A 46 28.88 -24.53 5.64
CA ILE A 46 28.59 -25.95 5.90
C ILE A 46 28.31 -26.20 7.39
N ILE A 47 29.07 -25.55 8.28
CA ILE A 47 29.05 -25.79 9.73
C ILE A 47 28.16 -24.77 10.46
N LYS A 48 28.32 -23.48 10.17
CA LYS A 48 27.42 -22.42 10.61
C LYS A 48 26.83 -21.78 9.35
N ARG A 49 25.54 -22.01 9.10
CA ARG A 49 24.83 -21.36 8.00
C ARG A 49 24.63 -19.89 8.34
N LYS A 50 25.19 -19.02 7.51
CA LYS A 50 24.87 -17.59 7.47
C LYS A 50 23.73 -17.41 6.48
N HIS A 51 22.75 -16.57 6.82
CA HIS A 51 21.61 -16.25 5.97
C HIS A 51 21.77 -14.81 5.49
N PHE A 52 21.74 -14.59 4.17
CA PHE A 52 21.97 -13.28 3.58
C PHE A 52 20.68 -12.70 3.02
N LEU A 53 20.49 -11.39 3.20
CA LEU A 53 19.31 -10.68 2.74
C LEU A 53 19.64 -9.23 2.33
N ILE A 54 18.68 -8.58 1.67
CA ILE A 54 18.67 -7.14 1.39
C ILE A 54 17.40 -6.55 2.00
N THR A 55 17.52 -5.43 2.71
CA THR A 55 16.36 -4.79 3.37
C THR A 55 15.46 -4.07 2.36
N ARG A 56 14.18 -3.87 2.70
CA ARG A 56 13.25 -3.09 1.88
C ARG A 56 13.73 -1.66 1.63
N ALA A 57 14.46 -1.03 2.56
CA ALA A 57 14.96 0.34 2.43
C ALA A 57 16.02 0.51 1.31
N ASP A 58 16.71 -0.58 0.98
CA ASP A 58 17.73 -0.64 -0.07
C ASP A 58 17.14 -0.96 -1.46
N VAL A 59 15.92 -1.52 -1.50
CA VAL A 59 15.21 -1.80 -2.75
C VAL A 59 14.60 -0.51 -3.32
N VAL A 60 14.99 -0.19 -4.55
CA VAL A 60 14.49 0.96 -5.31
C VAL A 60 13.25 0.58 -6.10
N VAL A 61 13.28 -0.55 -6.84
CA VAL A 61 12.17 -0.99 -7.70
C VAL A 61 12.06 -2.51 -7.75
N PHE A 62 10.84 -3.03 -7.61
CA PHE A 62 10.49 -4.41 -7.93
C PHE A 62 10.15 -4.54 -9.44
N GLY A 63 11.18 -4.52 -10.30
CA GLY A 63 11.02 -4.57 -11.76
C GLY A 63 10.45 -5.90 -12.27
N ILE A 64 10.01 -5.92 -13.53
CA ILE A 64 9.43 -7.14 -14.15
C ILE A 64 10.51 -8.21 -14.35
N ASP A 65 11.71 -7.80 -14.79
CA ASP A 65 12.80 -8.71 -15.15
C ASP A 65 13.86 -8.84 -14.04
N ALA A 66 14.12 -7.75 -13.32
CA ALA A 66 15.10 -7.65 -12.26
C ALA A 66 14.60 -6.77 -11.10
N ILE A 67 15.13 -7.00 -9.91
CA ILE A 67 14.93 -6.14 -8.74
C ILE A 67 16.11 -5.18 -8.66
N LEU A 68 15.82 -3.89 -8.50
CA LEU A 68 16.83 -2.84 -8.46
C LEU A 68 17.07 -2.39 -7.01
N VAL A 69 18.34 -2.35 -6.62
CA VAL A 69 18.77 -1.92 -5.27
C VAL A 69 19.76 -0.77 -5.37
N ARG A 70 19.90 0.01 -4.29
CA ARG A 70 20.61 1.29 -4.28
C ARG A 70 22.10 1.17 -4.64
N THR A 71 22.82 0.27 -3.98
CA THR A 71 24.26 0.02 -4.20
C THR A 71 24.56 -1.48 -4.12
N SER A 72 25.82 -1.85 -4.39
CA SER A 72 26.29 -3.23 -4.23
C SER A 72 26.60 -3.65 -2.79
N ASP A 73 26.56 -2.71 -1.83
CA ASP A 73 26.99 -2.92 -0.43
C ASP A 73 25.80 -2.94 0.54
N VAL A 74 24.68 -3.51 0.07
CA VAL A 74 23.38 -3.58 0.77
C VAL A 74 23.04 -4.98 1.29
N VAL A 75 23.99 -5.91 1.23
CA VAL A 75 23.80 -7.31 1.63
C VAL A 75 24.14 -7.46 3.11
N ALA A 76 23.12 -7.74 3.92
CA ALA A 76 23.24 -7.97 5.36
C ALA A 76 23.13 -9.45 5.71
N GLU A 77 23.68 -9.85 6.86
CA GLU A 77 23.38 -11.14 7.48
C GLU A 77 22.11 -11.02 8.35
N GLU A 78 21.21 -12.00 8.28
CA GLU A 78 19.96 -12.05 9.05
C GLU A 78 20.20 -11.89 10.57
N ASN A 79 21.30 -12.47 11.08
CA ASN A 79 21.69 -12.39 12.49
C ASN A 79 22.08 -10.98 12.96
N ASP A 80 22.45 -10.08 12.05
CA ASP A 80 22.86 -8.71 12.38
C ASP A 80 21.65 -7.74 12.43
N LEU A 81 20.44 -8.23 12.11
CA LEU A 81 19.19 -7.48 12.05
C LEU A 81 18.19 -8.01 13.09
N PRO A 82 18.09 -7.43 14.31
CA PRO A 82 17.20 -7.93 15.37
C PRO A 82 15.71 -7.96 14.98
N GLU A 83 15.30 -7.01 14.13
CA GLU A 83 13.99 -6.91 13.51
C GLU A 83 13.60 -8.11 12.62
N SER A 84 14.58 -8.85 12.07
CA SER A 84 14.32 -10.01 11.22
C SER A 84 13.63 -11.17 11.93
N VAL A 85 13.67 -11.20 13.27
CA VAL A 85 12.99 -12.21 14.10
C VAL A 85 11.47 -12.17 13.91
N ALA A 86 10.90 -11.00 13.61
CA ALA A 86 9.47 -10.84 13.34
C ALA A 86 9.09 -11.18 11.88
N TRP A 87 10.05 -11.42 10.99
CA TRP A 87 9.77 -11.56 9.56
C TRP A 87 9.39 -12.99 9.16
N VAL A 88 8.38 -13.11 8.32
CA VAL A 88 7.88 -14.37 7.76
C VAL A 88 8.38 -14.51 6.32
N ARG A 89 9.00 -15.65 5.99
CA ARG A 89 9.36 -15.96 4.60
C ARG A 89 8.14 -16.40 3.78
N LEU A 90 8.01 -15.92 2.55
CA LEU A 90 6.90 -16.26 1.64
C LEU A 90 6.72 -17.77 1.48
N SER A 91 7.81 -18.55 1.41
CA SER A 91 7.76 -20.02 1.35
C SER A 91 7.16 -20.72 2.58
N LYS A 92 7.12 -20.06 3.75
CA LYS A 92 6.38 -20.50 4.94
C LYS A 92 4.90 -20.12 4.86
N LEU A 93 4.59 -18.94 4.29
CA LEU A 93 3.24 -18.44 4.16
C LEU A 93 2.39 -19.27 3.18
N SER A 94 2.97 -19.70 2.05
CA SER A 94 2.32 -20.46 0.97
C SER A 94 1.87 -21.89 1.33
N LYS A 95 1.69 -22.17 2.63
CA LYS A 95 1.23 -23.45 3.21
C LYS A 95 0.30 -23.24 4.40
N ARG A 96 0.04 -22.00 4.83
CA ARG A 96 -0.90 -21.71 5.93
C ARG A 96 -2.32 -22.01 5.48
N GLU A 97 -3.10 -22.50 6.43
CA GLU A 97 -4.53 -22.69 6.27
C GLU A 97 -5.26 -21.39 6.64
N VAL A 98 -6.47 -21.23 6.13
CA VAL A 98 -7.30 -20.03 6.29
C VAL A 98 -8.68 -20.48 6.72
N ASP A 99 -9.08 -20.07 7.92
CA ASP A 99 -10.34 -20.44 8.58
C ASP A 99 -11.18 -19.17 8.84
N THR A 100 -12.47 -19.36 9.12
CA THR A 100 -13.34 -18.31 9.65
C THR A 100 -13.30 -18.27 11.18
N PRO A 101 -13.74 -17.18 11.85
CA PRO A 101 -13.94 -17.14 13.30
C PRO A 101 -14.85 -18.25 13.86
N GLY A 102 -15.66 -18.89 13.02
CA GLY A 102 -16.47 -20.06 13.38
C GLY A 102 -15.74 -21.40 13.26
N GLY A 103 -14.43 -21.42 13.03
CA GLY A 103 -13.61 -22.63 12.84
C GLY A 103 -13.92 -23.40 11.55
N THR A 104 -14.55 -22.76 10.56
CA THR A 104 -14.80 -23.38 9.25
C THR A 104 -13.63 -23.10 8.32
N LYS A 105 -13.01 -24.16 7.80
CA LYS A 105 -11.89 -24.08 6.87
C LYS A 105 -12.33 -23.53 5.51
N VAL A 106 -11.73 -22.41 5.11
CA VAL A 106 -12.02 -21.70 3.86
C VAL A 106 -11.07 -22.14 2.76
N ALA A 107 -9.76 -22.07 3.01
CA ALA A 107 -8.74 -22.17 1.96
C ALA A 107 -7.35 -22.52 2.52
N SER A 108 -6.39 -22.68 1.61
CA SER A 108 -4.96 -22.62 1.90
C SER A 108 -4.33 -21.48 1.09
N ILE A 109 -3.41 -20.73 1.71
CA ILE A 109 -2.66 -19.69 1.00
C ILE A 109 -1.76 -20.35 -0.04
N GLY A 110 -1.73 -19.78 -1.24
CA GLY A 110 -0.79 -20.13 -2.29
C GLY A 110 0.31 -19.08 -2.45
N ASP A 111 -0.02 -17.79 -2.40
CA ASP A 111 0.90 -16.67 -2.63
C ASP A 111 0.39 -15.37 -2.00
N ILE A 112 1.20 -14.32 -2.06
CA ILE A 112 0.78 -12.93 -1.83
C ILE A 112 0.55 -12.21 -3.15
N ILE A 113 -0.32 -11.19 -3.14
CA ILE A 113 -0.55 -10.27 -4.24
C ILE A 113 0.08 -8.93 -3.85
N LEU A 114 0.97 -8.44 -4.71
CA LEU A 114 1.79 -7.26 -4.48
C LEU A 114 1.31 -6.05 -5.29
N GLY A 115 1.25 -4.91 -4.61
CA GLY A 115 1.28 -3.58 -5.20
C GLY A 115 2.66 -3.23 -5.77
N GLU A 116 2.77 -2.05 -6.37
CA GLU A 116 3.99 -1.60 -7.04
C GLU A 116 5.13 -1.31 -6.05
N GLN A 117 4.78 -0.85 -4.84
CA GLN A 117 5.71 -0.44 -3.79
C GLN A 117 6.16 -1.62 -2.91
N GLY A 118 5.70 -2.85 -3.18
CA GLY A 118 5.98 -4.04 -2.36
C GLY A 118 5.02 -4.23 -1.18
N ASN A 119 3.95 -3.43 -1.11
CA ASN A 119 2.84 -3.62 -0.19
C ASN A 119 1.95 -4.79 -0.63
N ILE A 120 1.36 -5.49 0.33
CA ILE A 120 0.51 -6.66 0.12
C ILE A 120 -0.94 -6.21 0.03
N THR A 121 -1.54 -6.36 -1.15
CA THR A 121 -2.95 -6.01 -1.39
C THR A 121 -3.89 -7.17 -1.10
N GLY A 122 -3.37 -8.40 -1.07
CA GLY A 122 -4.14 -9.61 -0.76
C GLY A 122 -3.33 -10.88 -0.90
N PHE A 123 -4.02 -12.02 -0.91
CA PHE A 123 -3.47 -13.36 -0.92
C PHE A 123 -4.09 -14.16 -2.06
N ALA A 124 -3.27 -14.87 -2.83
CA ALA A 124 -3.74 -15.84 -3.82
C ALA A 124 -3.87 -17.21 -3.16
N LEU A 125 -4.94 -17.94 -3.45
CA LEU A 125 -5.25 -19.22 -2.83
C LEU A 125 -4.67 -20.38 -3.64
N SER A 126 -4.14 -21.40 -2.95
CA SER A 126 -3.66 -22.64 -3.58
C SER A 126 -4.74 -23.71 -3.66
N ARG A 127 -5.64 -23.73 -2.68
CA ARG A 127 -6.81 -24.60 -2.61
C ARG A 127 -7.92 -23.88 -1.87
N VAL A 128 -9.16 -24.04 -2.34
CA VAL A 128 -10.38 -23.56 -1.68
C VAL A 128 -11.18 -24.78 -1.25
N TYR A 129 -11.82 -24.71 -0.08
CA TYR A 129 -12.62 -25.79 0.53
C TYR A 129 -14.11 -25.44 0.65
N VAL A 130 -14.48 -24.18 0.43
CA VAL A 130 -15.87 -23.68 0.43
C VAL A 130 -16.32 -23.33 -0.99
N GLU A 131 -17.58 -23.65 -1.32
CA GLU A 131 -18.23 -23.18 -2.55
C GLU A 131 -18.64 -21.71 -2.39
N GLY A 132 -18.33 -20.86 -3.36
CA GLY A 132 -18.72 -19.44 -3.30
C GLY A 132 -17.93 -18.49 -4.22
N PRO A 133 -18.08 -17.17 -4.05
CA PRO A 133 -17.29 -16.17 -4.77
C PRO A 133 -15.78 -16.35 -4.58
N ILE A 134 -15.32 -16.79 -3.39
CA ILE A 134 -13.90 -17.04 -3.11
C ILE A 134 -13.32 -18.16 -3.98
N GLU A 135 -14.10 -19.22 -4.25
CA GLU A 135 -13.70 -20.30 -5.15
C GLU A 135 -13.46 -19.79 -6.59
N LYS A 136 -14.32 -18.87 -7.05
CA LYS A 136 -14.25 -18.30 -8.41
C LYS A 136 -13.17 -17.23 -8.56
N ASN A 137 -12.98 -16.40 -7.53
CA ASN A 137 -12.00 -15.32 -7.52
C ASN A 137 -10.59 -15.78 -7.15
N GLY A 138 -10.46 -16.92 -6.46
CA GLY A 138 -9.17 -17.54 -6.08
C GLY A 138 -8.28 -16.67 -5.19
N THR A 139 -8.80 -15.61 -4.60
CA THR A 139 -8.05 -14.54 -3.94
C THR A 139 -8.80 -14.00 -2.72
N ILE A 140 -8.06 -13.51 -1.73
CA ILE A 140 -8.59 -12.86 -0.52
C ILE A 140 -7.94 -11.47 -0.40
N PRO A 141 -8.70 -10.38 -0.26
CA PRO A 141 -8.15 -9.05 -0.03
C PRO A 141 -7.54 -8.93 1.38
N ARG A 142 -6.45 -8.16 1.54
CA ARG A 142 -5.80 -7.98 2.86
C ARG A 142 -6.75 -7.40 3.92
N THR A 143 -7.76 -6.63 3.50
CA THR A 143 -8.81 -6.04 4.35
C THR A 143 -9.76 -7.04 5.00
N ALA A 144 -9.80 -8.30 4.52
CA ALA A 144 -10.61 -9.36 5.09
C ALA A 144 -9.88 -10.21 6.15
N VAL A 145 -8.56 -10.06 6.30
CA VAL A 145 -7.79 -10.79 7.32
C VAL A 145 -7.99 -10.13 8.68
N ILE A 146 -8.50 -10.91 9.64
CA ILE A 146 -8.69 -10.52 11.05
C ILE A 146 -7.43 -10.83 11.85
N ASP A 147 -6.86 -12.03 11.65
CA ASP A 147 -5.63 -12.48 12.31
C ASP A 147 -4.71 -13.21 11.31
N THR A 148 -3.40 -13.03 11.47
CA THR A 148 -2.39 -13.54 10.54
C THR A 148 -1.90 -14.96 10.88
N GLY A 149 -2.38 -15.59 11.95
CA GLY A 149 -1.99 -16.94 12.36
C GLY A 149 -0.57 -16.97 12.92
N GLY A 150 -0.32 -16.17 13.96
CA GLY A 150 1.01 -15.94 14.52
C GLY A 150 1.64 -17.20 15.12
N GLU A 151 1.02 -17.76 16.16
CA GLU A 151 1.55 -18.91 16.92
C GLU A 151 1.06 -20.28 16.37
N ASP A 152 -0.16 -20.34 15.83
CA ASP A 152 -0.79 -21.57 15.33
C ASP A 152 -0.56 -21.82 13.82
N GLY A 153 -0.22 -20.77 13.07
CA GLY A 153 -0.06 -20.82 11.62
C GLY A 153 -1.35 -20.82 10.82
N VAL A 154 -2.51 -20.53 11.42
CA VAL A 154 -3.83 -20.52 10.78
C VAL A 154 -4.34 -19.08 10.68
N MET A 155 -4.52 -18.55 9.47
CA MET A 155 -5.09 -17.21 9.32
C MET A 155 -6.60 -17.22 9.55
N THR A 156 -7.12 -16.18 10.22
CA THR A 156 -8.56 -16.00 10.40
C THR A 156 -9.08 -14.87 9.52
N ILE A 157 -10.15 -15.13 8.74
CA ILE A 157 -10.75 -14.13 7.83
C ILE A 157 -12.23 -13.85 8.10
N ASP A 158 -12.66 -12.63 7.81
CA ASP A 158 -14.08 -12.29 7.63
C ASP A 158 -14.52 -12.70 6.22
N LEU A 159 -15.32 -13.78 6.12
CA LEU A 159 -15.83 -14.29 4.86
C LEU A 159 -16.62 -13.23 4.07
N THR A 160 -17.39 -12.40 4.77
CA THR A 160 -18.24 -11.36 4.16
C THR A 160 -17.40 -10.27 3.49
N ARG A 161 -16.28 -9.88 4.12
CA ARG A 161 -15.31 -8.92 3.54
C ARG A 161 -14.48 -9.55 2.42
N ALA A 162 -14.18 -10.84 2.51
CA ALA A 162 -13.43 -11.56 1.48
C ALA A 162 -14.24 -11.72 0.19
N GLU A 163 -15.55 -11.96 0.30
CA GLU A 163 -16.45 -12.06 -0.85
C GLU A 163 -16.85 -10.71 -1.46
N ASN A 164 -16.85 -9.63 -0.65
CA ASN A 164 -17.32 -8.32 -1.07
C ASN A 164 -16.31 -7.20 -0.72
N PRO A 165 -15.13 -7.15 -1.40
CA PRO A 165 -14.07 -6.18 -1.10
C PRO A 165 -14.53 -4.72 -1.24
N ASP A 166 -15.40 -4.42 -2.20
CA ASP A 166 -15.90 -3.06 -2.44
C ASP A 166 -16.88 -2.59 -1.33
N ALA A 167 -17.60 -3.50 -0.67
CA ALA A 167 -18.52 -3.13 0.40
C ALA A 167 -17.82 -2.56 1.64
N ALA A 168 -16.54 -2.92 1.86
CA ALA A 168 -15.72 -2.32 2.92
C ALA A 168 -15.28 -0.88 2.57
N GLN A 169 -15.35 -0.49 1.30
CA GLN A 169 -15.05 0.86 0.81
C GLN A 169 -16.33 1.71 0.65
N ALA A 170 -17.51 1.08 0.74
CA ALA A 170 -18.83 1.71 0.79
C ALA A 170 -19.33 1.97 2.22
N ALA A 171 -18.44 2.40 3.13
CA ALA A 171 -18.89 3.22 4.25
C ALA A 171 -19.46 4.53 3.67
N PRO A 172 -20.61 5.04 4.14
CA PRO A 172 -21.18 6.25 3.58
C PRO A 172 -20.17 7.39 3.66
N VAL A 173 -19.94 8.06 2.52
CA VAL A 173 -19.44 9.42 2.54
C VAL A 173 -20.49 10.21 3.30
N GLU A 174 -20.22 10.53 4.57
CA GLU A 174 -21.03 11.52 5.28
C GLU A 174 -21.01 12.78 4.41
N PRO A 175 -22.17 13.27 3.94
CA PRO A 175 -22.19 14.54 3.23
C PRO A 175 -21.62 15.59 4.20
N PRO A 176 -20.73 16.49 3.74
CA PRO A 176 -20.19 17.52 4.61
C PRO A 176 -21.36 18.26 5.28
N PRO A 177 -21.31 18.47 6.60
CA PRO A 177 -22.46 18.93 7.37
C PRO A 177 -23.00 20.21 6.73
N SER A 178 -24.30 20.19 6.41
CA SER A 178 -24.98 21.25 5.67
C SER A 178 -24.58 22.61 6.20
N ALA A 179 -23.98 23.43 5.33
CA ALA A 179 -23.76 24.83 5.62
C ALA A 179 -25.10 25.45 6.06
N LEU A 180 -25.08 26.09 7.23
CA LEU A 180 -26.26 26.72 7.82
C LEU A 180 -26.89 27.66 6.78
N PRO A 181 -28.24 27.70 6.66
CA PRO A 181 -28.90 28.67 5.80
C PRO A 181 -28.54 30.07 6.31
N GLN A 182 -27.81 30.84 5.50
CA GLN A 182 -27.57 32.24 5.79
C GLN A 182 -28.89 32.99 5.66
N THR A 183 -29.41 33.45 6.80
CA THR A 183 -30.51 34.41 6.86
C THR A 183 -30.13 35.65 6.06
N PRO A 184 -30.98 36.16 5.14
CA PRO A 184 -30.75 37.44 4.51
C PRO A 184 -30.87 38.53 5.57
N GLU A 185 -29.75 39.22 5.87
CA GLU A 185 -29.79 40.36 6.78
C GLU A 185 -30.31 41.59 6.02
N GLU A 186 -31.49 42.03 6.43
CA GLU A 186 -32.20 43.19 5.94
C GLU A 186 -31.41 44.46 6.24
N THR A 187 -31.12 45.28 5.22
CA THR A 187 -30.78 46.69 5.42
C THR A 187 -31.39 47.52 4.31
N ALA A 188 -32.16 48.52 4.73
CA ALA A 188 -33.12 49.22 3.92
C ALA A 188 -32.52 50.11 2.80
N GLU A 189 -33.35 50.27 1.77
CA GLU A 189 -33.36 51.40 0.84
C GLU A 189 -33.39 52.75 1.60
N PRO A 190 -32.98 53.85 0.94
CA PRO A 190 -34.07 54.72 0.47
C PRO A 190 -33.85 55.35 -0.91
N ALA A 191 -34.88 55.24 -1.75
CA ALA A 191 -35.48 56.24 -2.62
C ALA A 191 -34.63 57.45 -3.10
N ALA A 192 -34.58 57.61 -4.43
CA ALA A 192 -34.26 58.86 -5.11
C ALA A 192 -35.30 59.97 -4.81
N PRO A 193 -34.98 61.23 -5.16
CA PRO A 193 -35.67 61.77 -6.34
C PRO A 193 -34.76 62.50 -7.33
N ALA A 194 -35.23 62.65 -8.57
CA ALA A 194 -34.53 63.28 -9.68
C ALA A 194 -34.70 64.81 -9.73
N ALA A 195 -33.68 65.51 -10.24
CA ALA A 195 -33.81 66.71 -11.09
C ALA A 195 -32.46 67.12 -11.70
N GLU A 196 -32.36 67.12 -13.03
CA GLU A 196 -31.49 68.03 -13.81
C GLU A 196 -32.12 69.45 -13.78
N PRO A 197 -31.46 70.57 -14.22
CA PRO A 197 -30.29 70.65 -15.11
C PRO A 197 -29.25 71.75 -14.74
N GLU A 198 -28.42 72.09 -15.73
CA GLU A 198 -27.68 73.37 -15.95
C GLU A 198 -26.16 73.44 -15.68
N THR A 199 -25.42 73.40 -16.80
CA THR A 199 -24.57 74.51 -17.29
C THR A 199 -23.34 74.98 -16.47
N GLY A 200 -22.13 74.77 -17.01
CA GLY A 200 -20.97 75.64 -16.71
C GLY A 200 -19.58 74.98 -16.67
N GLU A 201 -18.79 75.16 -17.74
CA GLU A 201 -17.32 75.28 -17.68
C GLU A 201 -16.93 76.60 -16.94
N PRO A 202 -15.65 76.91 -16.55
CA PRO A 202 -14.40 76.38 -17.12
C PRO A 202 -13.16 76.25 -16.17
N THR A 203 -12.04 75.84 -16.80
CA THR A 203 -10.60 76.07 -16.46
C THR A 203 -10.10 76.11 -15.01
N THR A 204 -9.03 75.34 -14.74
CA THR A 204 -7.66 75.93 -14.70
C THR A 204 -6.55 74.89 -14.89
N GLU A 205 -5.54 75.23 -15.70
CA GLU A 205 -4.20 74.61 -15.70
C GLU A 205 -3.43 75.03 -14.44
N ILE A 206 -2.61 74.13 -13.86
CA ILE A 206 -1.17 74.24 -13.48
C ILE A 206 -0.74 72.76 -13.22
N GLU A 207 0.18 72.07 -13.90
CA GLU A 207 1.60 72.29 -14.24
C GLU A 207 2.59 72.11 -13.05
N ASN A 208 3.83 71.69 -13.36
CA ASN A 208 5.01 71.43 -12.50
C ASN A 208 5.05 70.07 -11.74
N GLU A 209 6.09 69.22 -11.89
CA GLU A 209 7.53 69.35 -11.49
C GLU A 209 7.69 69.41 -9.94
N GLU A 210 8.69 68.87 -9.24
CA GLU A 210 9.92 68.06 -9.46
C GLU A 210 9.86 66.84 -8.47
N GLU A 211 10.67 65.78 -8.54
CA GLU A 211 11.84 65.41 -9.38
C GLU A 211 11.59 64.03 -10.03
#